data_AF-A0A932XQS2-F1
#
_entry.id   AF-A0A932XQS2-F1
#
_cell.length_a   1.000
_cell.length_b   1.000
_cell.length_c   1.000
_cell.angle_alpha   90.00
_cell.angle_beta   90.00
_cell.angle_gamma   90.00
#
_symmetry.space_group_name_H-M   'P 1'
#
loop_
_entity.id
_entity.type
_entity.pdbx_description
1 polymer ?
#
loop_
_entity_poly.entity_id
_entity_poly.type
_entity_poly.pdbx_seq_one_letter_code
_entity_poly.pdbx_strand_id
1 'polypeptide(L)'
;MNAQVGTLRRAALLAAVLPALLLQAPARVQAQAQPVAAALVSLQVTTQAFDTALPWNKQRERALSGNAIVLRGERLLTTADMVKNANLIVVRKFGRFPDFPAQVVLADYELNLALLSVDDAAFWTQLAPLPLRERPLQTGRFTINRWRQNGRFEQGSGEVVEYRVGVTRYGSMDLPVLR
;
A
#
# COMPACT_ATOMS: atom_id res chain seq x y z
N MET A 1 40.75 70.39 -28.34
CA MET A 1 40.97 69.10 -29.02
C MET A 1 41.37 68.08 -27.96
N ASN A 2 40.40 67.36 -27.38
CA ASN A 2 39.89 66.03 -27.81
C ASN A 2 41.00 64.95 -27.80
N ALA A 3 40.88 63.78 -27.21
CA ALA A 3 39.82 63.19 -26.40
C ALA A 3 40.37 62.01 -25.58
N GLN A 4 39.70 61.82 -24.45
CA GLN A 4 39.68 60.76 -23.44
C GLN A 4 40.24 59.34 -23.75
N VAL A 5 41.10 58.91 -22.82
CA VAL A 5 41.20 57.60 -22.16
C VAL A 5 39.90 56.77 -22.23
N GLY A 6 39.95 55.54 -22.76
CA GLY A 6 38.77 54.66 -22.66
C GLY A 6 38.76 53.36 -23.46
N THR A 7 39.74 52.47 -23.30
CA THR A 7 39.72 51.17 -24.03
C THR A 7 40.07 49.94 -23.20
N LEU A 8 39.97 49.96 -21.86
CA LEU A 8 40.26 48.76 -21.04
C LEU A 8 39.18 48.36 -20.03
N ARG A 9 37.95 48.89 -20.14
CA ARG A 9 36.84 48.53 -19.21
C ARG A 9 35.68 47.75 -19.82
N ARG A 10 35.63 47.57 -21.15
CA ARG A 10 34.45 46.94 -21.81
C ARG A 10 34.55 45.43 -22.03
N ALA A 11 35.76 44.85 -22.06
CA ALA A 11 35.93 43.40 -22.27
C ALA A 11 35.67 42.56 -21.00
N ALA A 12 35.74 43.16 -19.82
CA ALA A 12 35.58 42.44 -18.55
C ALA A 12 34.10 42.19 -18.16
N LEU A 13 33.14 42.88 -18.79
CA LEU A 13 31.72 42.75 -18.44
C LEU A 13 30.98 41.66 -19.23
N LEU A 14 31.48 41.24 -20.39
CA LEU A 14 30.90 40.13 -21.17
C LEU A 14 31.39 38.73 -20.72
N ALA A 15 32.56 38.66 -20.09
CA ALA A 15 33.10 37.40 -19.55
C ALA A 15 32.50 37.00 -18.18
N ALA A 16 31.81 37.92 -17.50
CA ALA A 16 31.23 37.68 -16.19
C ALA A 16 29.74 37.26 -16.22
N VAL A 17 29.05 37.37 -17.37
CA VAL A 17 27.62 37.01 -17.48
C VAL A 17 27.42 35.56 -17.95
N LEU A 18 28.39 34.98 -18.66
CA LEU A 18 28.34 33.59 -19.13
C LEU A 18 28.49 32.48 -18.05
N PRO A 19 29.16 32.67 -16.89
CA PRO A 19 29.16 31.63 -15.86
C PRO A 19 27.89 31.66 -14.99
N ALA A 20 27.14 32.77 -14.99
CA ALA A 20 25.95 32.91 -14.14
C ALA A 20 24.69 32.24 -14.72
N LEU A 21 24.64 31.99 -16.03
CA LEU A 21 23.49 31.38 -16.69
C LEU A 21 23.55 29.84 -16.76
N LEU A 22 24.68 29.21 -16.39
CA LEU A 22 24.84 27.76 -16.36
C LEU A 22 24.51 27.13 -14.99
N LEU A 23 24.14 27.93 -13.99
CA LEU A 23 23.82 27.45 -12.63
C LEU A 23 22.33 27.42 -12.29
N GLN A 24 21.43 27.63 -13.25
CA GLN A 24 20.01 27.36 -13.06
C GLN A 24 19.70 25.94 -13.54
N ALA A 25 20.17 24.96 -12.76
CA ALA A 25 19.57 23.64 -12.83
C ALA A 25 18.09 23.81 -12.44
N PRO A 26 17.11 23.34 -13.24
CA PRO A 26 15.74 23.32 -12.79
C PRO A 26 15.74 22.51 -11.50
N ALA A 27 15.32 23.12 -10.40
CA ALA A 27 15.03 22.38 -9.19
C ALA A 27 14.05 21.29 -9.61
N ARG A 28 14.56 20.05 -9.74
CA ARG A 28 13.71 18.88 -9.87
C ARG A 28 12.86 18.93 -8.62
N VAL A 29 11.60 19.33 -8.78
CA VAL A 29 10.56 19.03 -7.81
C VAL A 29 10.58 17.51 -7.72
N GLN A 30 11.36 16.99 -6.78
CA GLN A 30 11.17 15.64 -6.31
C GLN A 30 9.74 15.68 -5.78
N ALA A 31 8.80 15.16 -6.58
CA ALA A 31 7.50 14.79 -6.06
C ALA A 31 7.83 13.97 -4.82
N GLN A 32 7.58 14.54 -3.64
CA GLN A 32 7.80 13.84 -2.39
C GLN A 32 6.92 12.61 -2.53
N ALA A 33 7.55 11.46 -2.80
CA ALA A 33 6.83 10.21 -2.85
C ALA A 33 6.17 10.12 -1.49
N GLN A 34 4.83 10.27 -1.45
CA GLN A 34 4.09 10.07 -0.22
C GLN A 34 4.59 8.76 0.36
N PRO A 35 5.01 8.74 1.63
CA PRO A 35 5.65 7.57 2.16
C PRO A 35 4.65 6.42 2.04
N VAL A 36 4.99 5.39 1.26
CA VAL A 36 4.13 4.20 1.05
C VAL A 36 3.69 3.60 2.39
N ALA A 37 4.50 3.82 3.42
CA ALA A 37 4.20 3.58 4.83
C ALA A 37 2.85 4.15 5.33
N ALA A 38 2.38 5.29 4.81
CA ALA A 38 1.09 5.91 5.14
C ALA A 38 -0.11 5.32 4.38
N ALA A 39 0.16 4.52 3.35
CA ALA A 39 -0.86 3.80 2.59
C ALA A 39 -1.04 2.35 3.09
N LEU A 40 -0.22 1.91 4.04
CA LEU A 40 -0.29 0.59 4.64
C LEU A 40 -0.52 0.68 6.14
N VAL A 41 -1.33 -0.25 6.66
CA VAL A 41 -1.57 -0.42 8.09
C VAL A 41 -1.29 -1.84 8.51
N SER A 42 -0.85 -2.02 9.75
CA SER A 42 -0.69 -3.35 10.33
C SER A 42 -2.04 -3.84 10.84
N LEU A 43 -2.30 -5.13 10.68
CA LEU A 43 -3.51 -5.79 11.09
C LEU A 43 -3.18 -6.86 12.12
N GLN A 44 -3.96 -6.95 13.18
CA GLN A 44 -3.95 -8.04 14.15
C GLN A 44 -5.36 -8.62 14.21
N VAL A 45 -5.48 -9.91 13.96
CA VAL A 45 -6.78 -10.60 13.95
C VAL A 45 -6.74 -11.75 14.94
N THR A 46 -7.70 -11.78 15.83
CA THR A 46 -7.96 -12.93 16.68
C THR A 46 -9.04 -13.77 16.02
N THR A 47 -8.72 -15.04 15.71
CA THR A 47 -9.60 -15.96 14.99
C THR A 47 -9.81 -17.26 15.75
N GLN A 48 -11.00 -17.82 15.64
CA GLN A 48 -11.34 -19.10 16.24
C GLN A 48 -12.21 -19.92 15.30
N ALA A 49 -11.64 -20.98 14.73
CA ALA A 49 -12.36 -21.89 13.85
C ALA A 49 -13.18 -22.93 14.63
N PHE A 50 -14.05 -23.65 13.93
CA PHE A 50 -14.78 -24.80 14.43
C PHE A 50 -14.04 -26.10 14.09
N ASP A 51 -14.25 -27.14 14.89
CA ASP A 51 -13.77 -28.48 14.58
C ASP A 51 -14.59 -29.08 13.42
N THR A 52 -13.91 -29.47 12.33
CA THR A 52 -14.57 -30.04 11.15
C THR A 52 -15.22 -31.39 11.45
N ALA A 53 -14.68 -32.17 12.39
CA ALA A 53 -15.25 -33.46 12.79
C ALA A 53 -16.41 -33.31 13.78
N LEU A 54 -16.35 -32.29 14.64
CA LEU A 54 -17.34 -32.00 15.68
C LEU A 54 -17.77 -30.52 15.58
N PRO A 55 -18.68 -30.16 14.66
CA PRO A 55 -18.95 -28.76 14.28
C PRO A 55 -19.50 -27.89 15.42
N TRP A 56 -20.05 -28.48 16.48
CA TRP A 56 -20.47 -27.77 17.70
C TRP A 56 -19.30 -27.37 18.61
N ASN A 57 -18.11 -27.94 18.40
CA ASN A 57 -16.90 -27.62 19.17
C ASN A 57 -16.08 -26.52 18.48
N LYS A 58 -15.57 -25.57 19.27
CA LYS A 58 -14.61 -24.56 18.81
C LYS A 58 -13.18 -25.06 18.97
N GLN A 59 -12.32 -24.70 18.02
CA GLN A 59 -10.89 -24.89 18.11
C GLN A 59 -10.24 -23.84 19.04
N ARG A 60 -8.95 -24.01 19.31
CA ARG A 60 -8.14 -23.03 20.03
C ARG A 60 -8.09 -21.72 19.25
N GLU A 61 -8.27 -20.62 19.96
CA GLU A 61 -8.11 -19.28 19.43
C GLU A 61 -6.65 -19.02 18.99
N ARG A 62 -6.49 -18.28 17.88
CA ARG A 62 -5.18 -17.92 17.33
C ARG A 62 -5.14 -16.43 17.01
N ALA A 63 -3.97 -15.83 17.23
CA ALA A 63 -3.68 -14.47 16.77
C ALA A 63 -2.91 -14.53 15.44
N LEU A 64 -3.40 -13.81 14.45
CA LEU A 64 -2.80 -13.64 13.13
C LEU A 64 -2.33 -12.19 12.99
N SER A 65 -1.16 -12.00 12.41
CA SER A 65 -0.63 -10.69 12.05
C SER A 65 -0.61 -10.53 10.54
N GLY A 66 -1.10 -9.41 10.06
CA GLY A 66 -1.26 -9.10 8.64
C GLY A 66 -0.98 -7.64 8.32
N ASN A 67 -1.27 -7.30 7.06
CA ASN A 67 -1.23 -5.93 6.56
C ASN A 67 -2.53 -5.65 5.78
N ALA A 68 -2.90 -4.38 5.72
CA ALA A 68 -3.98 -3.91 4.87
C ALA A 68 -3.57 -2.62 4.15
N ILE A 69 -4.12 -2.41 2.96
CA ILE A 69 -3.87 -1.24 2.12
C ILE A 69 -5.02 -0.26 2.28
N VAL A 70 -4.71 1.03 2.42
CA VAL A 70 -5.69 2.11 2.47
C VAL A 70 -6.21 2.38 1.06
N LEU A 71 -7.53 2.24 0.87
CA LEU A 71 -8.24 2.57 -0.36
C LEU A 71 -8.97 3.91 -0.24
N ARG A 72 -9.41 4.45 -1.38
CA ARG A 72 -10.30 5.61 -1.41
C ARG A 72 -11.64 5.26 -0.76
N GLY A 73 -12.27 6.27 -0.14
CA GLY A 73 -13.55 6.10 0.54
C GLY A 73 -13.45 5.46 1.93
N GLU A 74 -12.31 5.63 2.61
CA GLU A 74 -12.12 5.17 4.00
C GLU A 74 -12.39 3.67 4.15
N ARG A 75 -11.71 2.89 3.30
CA ARG A 75 -11.74 1.42 3.32
C ARG A 75 -10.33 0.88 3.37
N LEU A 76 -10.18 -0.27 4.02
CA LEU A 76 -8.94 -1.05 3.99
C LEU A 76 -9.15 -2.31 3.16
N LEU A 77 -8.16 -2.69 2.38
CA LEU A 77 -8.14 -3.93 1.61
C LEU A 77 -7.13 -4.90 2.21
N THR A 78 -7.57 -6.13 2.47
CA THR A 78 -6.75 -7.23 2.95
C THR A 78 -7.18 -8.55 2.29
N THR A 79 -6.64 -9.69 2.74
CA THR A 79 -7.04 -11.01 2.24
C THR A 79 -8.24 -11.57 3.00
N ALA A 80 -9.10 -12.34 2.34
CA ALA A 80 -10.27 -12.96 3.00
C ALA A 80 -9.86 -14.01 4.04
N ASP A 81 -8.77 -14.74 3.80
CA ASP A 81 -8.21 -15.70 4.75
C ASP A 81 -7.83 -15.05 6.08
N MET A 82 -7.40 -13.78 6.05
CA MET A 82 -7.01 -13.04 7.24
C MET A 82 -8.19 -12.76 8.17
N VAL A 83 -9.40 -12.58 7.62
CA VAL A 83 -10.62 -12.24 8.36
C VAL A 83 -11.52 -13.46 8.61
N LYS A 84 -11.10 -14.65 8.16
CA LYS A 84 -11.86 -15.88 8.31
C LYS A 84 -12.02 -16.24 9.79
N ASN A 85 -13.27 -16.45 10.22
CA ASN A 85 -13.64 -16.74 11.61
C ASN A 85 -13.06 -15.73 12.61
N ALA A 86 -12.91 -14.46 12.20
CA ALA A 86 -12.38 -13.41 13.05
C ALA A 86 -13.38 -13.08 14.17
N ASN A 87 -12.90 -13.18 15.42
CA ASN A 87 -13.61 -12.71 16.61
C ASN A 87 -13.33 -11.21 16.86
N LEU A 88 -12.09 -10.79 16.61
CA LEU A 88 -11.64 -9.42 16.83
C LEU A 88 -10.66 -9.03 15.74
N ILE A 89 -10.85 -7.84 15.17
CA ILE A 89 -9.96 -7.26 14.16
C ILE A 89 -9.49 -5.91 14.69
N VAL A 90 -8.17 -5.76 14.79
CA VAL A 90 -7.51 -4.55 15.26
C VAL A 90 -6.55 -4.06 14.19
N VAL A 91 -6.63 -2.77 13.87
CA VAL A 91 -5.72 -2.11 12.94
C VAL A 91 -4.83 -1.12 13.67
N ARG A 92 -3.58 -1.03 13.22
CA ARG A 92 -2.56 -0.16 13.79
C ARG A 92 -1.91 0.68 12.70
N LYS A 93 -1.95 2.01 12.90
CA LYS A 93 -1.29 2.95 11.99
C LYS A 93 0.21 2.91 12.18
N PHE A 94 0.97 2.95 11.09
CA PHE A 94 2.43 3.08 11.13
C PHE A 94 3.16 2.06 12.04
N GLY A 95 2.52 0.92 12.34
CA GLY A 95 3.02 -0.04 13.34
C GLY A 95 3.07 0.48 14.79
N ARG A 96 2.42 1.60 15.10
CA ARG A 96 2.41 2.27 16.42
C ARG A 96 1.01 2.39 17.00
N PHE A 97 0.93 2.35 18.33
CA PHE A 97 -0.30 2.65 19.07
C PHE A 97 -0.81 4.07 18.75
N PRO A 98 -2.13 4.34 18.90
CA PRO A 98 -3.15 3.43 19.40
C PRO A 98 -3.67 2.43 18.36
N ASP A 99 -4.32 1.40 18.88
CA ASP A 99 -5.02 0.37 18.12
C ASP A 99 -6.47 0.78 17.91
N PHE A 100 -6.99 0.54 16.71
CA PHE A 100 -8.37 0.86 16.35
C PHE A 100 -9.13 -0.43 15.99
N PRO A 101 -10.35 -0.63 16.49
CA PRO A 101 -11.18 -1.74 16.07
C PRO A 101 -11.61 -1.55 14.62
N ALA A 102 -11.60 -2.64 13.85
CA ALA A 102 -12.08 -2.65 12.47
C ALA A 102 -13.20 -3.67 12.29
N GLN A 103 -14.07 -3.43 11.31
CA GLN A 103 -15.17 -4.32 10.96
C GLN A 103 -15.04 -4.80 9.52
N VAL A 104 -15.50 -6.01 9.24
CA VAL A 104 -15.56 -6.56 7.88
C VAL A 104 -16.77 -5.99 7.17
N VAL A 105 -16.54 -5.30 6.04
CA VAL A 105 -17.61 -4.78 5.18
C VAL A 105 -18.03 -5.85 4.17
N LEU A 106 -17.04 -6.50 3.57
CA LEU A 106 -17.24 -7.53 2.55
C LEU A 106 -16.05 -8.48 2.56
N ALA A 107 -16.30 -9.77 2.42
CA ALA A 107 -15.26 -10.77 2.21
C ALA A 107 -15.64 -11.67 1.02
N ASP A 108 -14.70 -11.83 0.10
CA ASP A 108 -14.78 -12.72 -1.05
C ASP A 108 -13.67 -13.78 -0.91
N TYR A 109 -14.08 -15.01 -0.57
CA TYR A 109 -13.16 -16.11 -0.36
C TYR A 109 -12.62 -16.70 -1.67
N GLU A 110 -13.27 -16.46 -2.81
CA GLU A 110 -12.83 -16.99 -4.10
C GLU A 110 -11.66 -16.17 -4.65
N LEU A 111 -11.78 -14.83 -4.55
CA LEU A 111 -10.69 -13.90 -4.89
C LEU A 111 -9.67 -13.75 -3.76
N ASN A 112 -9.98 -14.28 -2.58
CA ASN A 112 -9.24 -14.10 -1.33
C ASN A 112 -9.03 -12.62 -0.98
N LEU A 113 -10.09 -11.81 -1.07
CA LEU A 113 -10.06 -10.38 -0.75
C LEU A 113 -11.11 -10.02 0.29
N ALA A 114 -10.78 -9.09 1.18
CA ALA A 114 -11.71 -8.53 2.15
C ALA A 114 -11.56 -7.02 2.29
N LEU A 115 -12.69 -6.34 2.39
CA LEU A 115 -12.79 -4.93 2.71
C LEU A 115 -13.13 -4.74 4.18
N LEU A 116 -12.39 -3.84 4.82
CA LEU A 116 -12.62 -3.45 6.21
C LEU A 116 -12.96 -1.96 6.31
N SER A 117 -13.72 -1.61 7.34
CA SER A 117 -13.98 -0.24 7.78
C SER A 117 -13.49 -0.01 9.21
N VAL A 118 -13.23 1.25 9.53
CA VAL A 118 -12.89 1.71 10.88
C VAL A 118 -13.79 2.89 11.17
N ASP A 119 -14.54 2.82 12.26
CA ASP A 119 -15.59 3.79 12.59
C ASP A 119 -15.00 5.12 13.09
N ASP A 120 -13.82 5.08 13.71
CA ASP A 120 -13.15 6.27 14.24
C ASP A 120 -12.56 7.12 13.10
N ALA A 121 -13.14 8.30 12.85
CA ALA A 121 -12.66 9.25 11.84
C ALA A 121 -11.20 9.69 12.08
N ALA A 122 -10.75 9.74 13.33
CA ALA A 122 -9.37 10.07 13.65
C ALA A 122 -8.39 9.01 13.13
N PHE A 123 -8.85 7.79 12.84
CA PHE A 123 -8.04 6.76 12.19
C PHE A 123 -7.62 7.16 10.76
N TRP A 124 -8.46 7.85 10.02
CA TRP A 124 -8.18 8.17 8.62
C TRP A 124 -7.23 9.37 8.46
N THR A 125 -7.08 10.19 9.51
CA THR A 125 -6.12 11.29 9.54
C THR A 125 -4.69 10.79 9.30
N GLN A 126 -3.96 11.47 8.40
CA GLN A 126 -2.57 11.19 8.00
C GLN A 126 -2.36 9.89 7.20
N LEU A 127 -3.43 9.13 6.91
CA LEU A 127 -3.35 8.02 5.96
C LEU A 127 -3.53 8.53 4.53
N ALA A 128 -2.84 7.90 3.59
CA ALA A 128 -2.89 8.26 2.18
C ALA A 128 -3.41 7.06 1.37
N PRO A 129 -4.59 7.16 0.72
CA PRO A 129 -5.09 6.10 -0.14
C PRO A 129 -4.15 5.78 -1.29
N LEU A 130 -3.91 4.49 -1.54
CA LEU A 130 -3.10 4.04 -2.67
C LEU A 130 -3.97 3.93 -3.93
N PRO A 131 -3.63 4.61 -5.04
CA PRO A 131 -4.34 4.41 -6.30
C PRO A 131 -4.02 3.02 -6.86
N LEU A 132 -5.07 2.27 -7.21
CA LEU A 132 -4.95 1.02 -7.93
C LEU A 132 -4.65 1.29 -9.41
N ARG A 133 -3.79 0.46 -10.01
CA ARG A 133 -3.52 0.53 -11.45
C ARG A 133 -4.63 -0.16 -12.21
N GLU A 134 -5.00 0.38 -13.36
CA GLU A 134 -6.02 -0.22 -14.25
C GLU A 134 -5.57 -1.55 -14.86
N ARG A 135 -4.27 -1.71 -15.06
CA ARG A 135 -3.68 -2.94 -15.62
C ARG A 135 -2.62 -3.50 -14.67
N PRO A 136 -2.58 -4.82 -14.47
CA PRO A 136 -1.57 -5.45 -13.63
C PRO A 136 -0.18 -5.31 -14.26
N LEU A 137 0.85 -5.39 -13.41
CA LEU A 137 2.22 -5.44 -13.87
C LEU A 137 2.51 -6.82 -14.47
N GLN A 138 2.71 -6.90 -15.79
CA GLN A 138 2.94 -8.16 -16.49
C GLN A 138 4.41 -8.59 -16.53
N THR A 139 5.34 -7.62 -16.46
CA THR A 139 6.78 -7.84 -16.46
C THR A 139 7.48 -6.70 -15.70
N GLY A 140 8.70 -6.94 -15.22
CA GLY A 140 9.53 -5.95 -14.55
C GLY A 140 9.55 -6.07 -13.03
N ARG A 141 10.17 -5.07 -12.38
CA ARG A 141 10.40 -5.06 -10.93
C ARG A 141 9.26 -4.41 -10.16
N PHE A 142 9.01 -4.93 -8.97
CA PHE A 142 8.07 -4.38 -8.00
C PHE A 142 8.69 -4.29 -6.61
N THR A 143 8.06 -3.52 -5.73
CA THR A 143 8.46 -3.42 -4.32
C THR A 143 7.37 -4.01 -3.44
N ILE A 144 7.79 -4.73 -2.40
CA ILE A 144 6.92 -5.32 -1.38
C ILE A 144 7.07 -4.47 -0.14
N ASN A 145 6.00 -3.82 0.28
CA ASN A 145 6.00 -2.99 1.49
C ASN A 145 5.17 -3.70 2.56
N ARG A 146 5.68 -3.76 3.80
CA ARG A 146 4.94 -4.35 4.92
C ARG A 146 5.33 -3.75 6.26
N TRP A 147 4.37 -3.68 7.16
CA TRP A 147 4.61 -3.52 8.59
C TRP A 147 4.83 -4.89 9.23
N ARG A 148 5.89 -4.98 10.04
CA ARG A 148 6.16 -6.14 10.90
C ARG A 148 5.45 -5.95 12.24
N GLN A 149 5.25 -7.06 12.95
CA GLN A 149 4.59 -7.06 14.26
C GLN A 149 5.31 -6.18 15.30
N ASN A 150 6.64 -6.00 15.17
CA ASN A 150 7.43 -5.12 16.02
C ASN A 150 7.36 -3.63 15.62
N GLY A 151 6.46 -3.25 14.71
CA GLY A 151 6.30 -1.87 14.25
C GLY A 151 7.37 -1.39 13.27
N ARG A 152 8.27 -2.27 12.80
CA ARG A 152 9.25 -1.93 11.77
C ARG A 152 8.61 -1.98 10.38
N PHE A 153 8.86 -0.93 9.59
CA PHE A 153 8.55 -0.94 8.17
C PHE A 153 9.66 -1.67 7.40
N GLU A 154 9.27 -2.62 6.55
CA GLU A 154 10.17 -3.35 5.67
C GLU A 154 9.76 -3.15 4.22
N GLN A 155 10.78 -2.89 3.39
CA GLN A 155 10.64 -2.81 1.94
C GLN A 155 11.53 -3.88 1.32
N GLY A 156 10.91 -4.81 0.58
CA GLY A 156 11.55 -5.76 -0.29
C GLY A 156 11.40 -5.36 -1.76
N SER A 157 12.14 -6.01 -2.64
CA SER A 157 11.94 -5.91 -4.08
C SER A 157 11.80 -7.30 -4.68
N GLY A 158 11.07 -7.38 -5.79
CA GLY A 158 10.84 -8.60 -6.54
C GLY A 158 10.77 -8.30 -8.03
N GLU A 159 10.76 -9.35 -8.83
CA GLU A 159 10.61 -9.28 -10.28
C GLU A 159 9.51 -10.22 -10.72
N VAL A 160 8.70 -9.77 -11.67
CA VAL A 160 7.64 -10.60 -12.25
C VAL A 160 8.29 -11.60 -13.20
N VAL A 161 8.36 -12.85 -12.75
CA VAL A 161 8.87 -13.98 -13.56
C VAL A 161 7.84 -14.44 -14.57
N GLU A 162 6.56 -14.48 -14.16
CA GLU A 162 5.49 -15.01 -14.98
C GLU A 162 4.16 -14.33 -14.65
N TYR A 163 3.39 -14.03 -15.70
CA TYR A 163 2.02 -13.54 -15.60
C TYR A 163 1.11 -14.43 -16.46
N ARG A 164 0.19 -15.15 -15.81
CA ARG A 164 -0.81 -15.99 -16.47
C ARG A 164 -2.20 -15.52 -16.12
N VAL A 165 -3.09 -15.55 -17.11
CA VAL A 165 -4.52 -15.38 -16.92
C VAL A 165 -5.18 -16.66 -17.38
N GLY A 166 -5.85 -17.33 -16.46
CA GLY A 166 -6.66 -18.52 -16.74
C GLY A 166 -8.13 -18.20 -16.52
N VAL A 167 -8.98 -18.99 -17.15
CA VAL A 167 -10.42 -19.00 -16.86
C VAL A 167 -10.68 -20.20 -15.96
N THR A 168 -11.10 -19.96 -14.73
CA THR A 168 -11.50 -21.05 -13.82
C THR A 168 -12.98 -21.35 -14.03
N ARG A 169 -13.35 -22.63 -14.17
CA ARG A 169 -14.77 -23.09 -14.20
C ARG A 169 -15.39 -23.27 -12.81
N TYR A 170 -14.79 -22.67 -11.78
CA TYR A 170 -15.31 -22.77 -10.41
C TYR A 170 -16.59 -21.95 -10.31
N GLY A 171 -17.63 -22.59 -9.76
CA GLY A 171 -19.03 -22.14 -9.88
C GLY A 171 -19.92 -23.12 -10.67
N SER A 172 -19.34 -24.04 -11.45
CA SER A 172 -20.06 -25.23 -11.93
C SER A 172 -20.05 -26.31 -10.84
N MET A 173 -20.95 -26.16 -9.86
CA MET A 173 -21.30 -27.30 -9.02
C MET A 173 -22.21 -28.17 -9.86
N ASP A 174 -21.67 -29.20 -10.51
CA ASP A 174 -22.49 -30.29 -11.04
C ASP A 174 -23.14 -30.95 -9.82
N LEU A 175 -24.35 -30.51 -9.48
CA LEU A 175 -25.18 -31.21 -8.52
C LEU A 175 -25.28 -32.66 -9.02
N PRO A 176 -24.99 -33.67 -8.18
CA PRO A 176 -25.26 -35.03 -8.55
C PRO A 176 -26.77 -35.12 -8.75
N VAL A 177 -27.21 -35.07 -10.00
CA VAL A 177 -28.58 -35.33 -10.37
C VAL A 177 -28.82 -36.77 -9.95
N LEU A 178 -29.55 -36.97 -8.85
CA LEU A 178 -30.12 -38.27 -8.51
C LEU A 178 -30.99 -38.65 -9.70
N ARG A 179 -30.47 -39.51 -10.58
CA ARG A 179 -31.21 -40.21 -11.61
C ARG A 179 -31.85 -41.45 -11.01
#